data_AF-A0A645ASF0-F1
#
_entry.id   AF-A0A645ASF0-F1
#
_cell.length_a   1.000
_cell.length_b   1.000
_cell.length_c   1.000
_cell.angle_alpha   90.00
_cell.angle_beta   90.00
_cell.angle_gamma   90.00
#
_symmetry.space_group_name_H-M   'P 1'
#
loop_
_entity.id
_entity.type
_entity.pdbx_description
1 polymer ?
#
loop_
_entity_poly.entity_id
_entity_poly.type
_entity_poly.pdbx_seq_one_letter_code
_entity_poly.pdbx_strand_id
1 'polypeptide(L)'
;MREKIPTNKLESLALYIFVGTIIGARLGHCLFYDPIYYLSHPVEMLLPIQIRDGAIKFTGYQGLASHGGAIGVLLSIILYSKKNKVAIWFILDKISLAVPLTGAFIRFGVIIYE
;
A
#
# COMPACT_ATOMS: atom_id res chain seq x y z
N MET A 1 -22.79 20.13 6.09
CA MET A 1 -22.32 19.95 4.70
C MET A 1 -22.37 18.46 4.35
N ARG A 2 -23.49 17.98 3.78
CA ARG A 2 -23.58 16.59 3.28
C ARG A 2 -23.19 16.60 1.81
N GLU A 3 -21.91 16.43 1.53
CA GLU A 3 -21.49 16.17 0.15
C GLU A 3 -22.04 14.81 -0.27
N LYS A 4 -23.04 14.81 -1.17
CA LYS A 4 -23.54 13.60 -1.85
C LYS A 4 -22.48 13.11 -2.85
N ILE A 5 -21.33 12.69 -2.36
CA ILE A 5 -20.39 11.93 -3.17
C ILE A 5 -21.05 10.56 -3.37
N PRO A 6 -21.23 10.08 -4.61
CA PRO A 6 -21.73 8.72 -4.82
C PRO A 6 -20.79 7.75 -4.10
N THR A 7 -21.31 6.93 -3.20
CA THR A 7 -20.56 5.97 -2.37
C THR A 7 -19.59 5.12 -3.18
N ASN A 8 -19.98 4.77 -4.39
CA ASN A 8 -19.18 4.03 -5.37
C ASN A 8 -17.79 4.67 -5.65
N LYS A 9 -17.67 6.01 -5.61
CA LYS A 9 -16.38 6.71 -5.81
C LYS A 9 -15.49 6.63 -4.58
N LEU A 10 -16.07 6.64 -3.38
CA LEU A 10 -15.31 6.49 -2.13
C LEU A 10 -14.78 5.06 -1.99
N GLU A 11 -15.59 4.06 -2.33
CA GLU A 11 -15.18 2.66 -2.36
C GLU A 11 -14.07 2.42 -3.39
N SER A 12 -14.22 2.98 -4.59
CA SER A 12 -13.19 2.90 -5.63
C SER A 12 -11.87 3.55 -5.19
N LEU A 13 -11.92 4.69 -4.50
CA LEU A 13 -10.75 5.36 -3.95
C LEU A 13 -10.07 4.49 -2.87
N ALA A 14 -10.85 3.93 -1.94
CA ALA A 14 -10.34 3.07 -0.89
C ALA A 14 -9.64 1.83 -1.47
N LEU A 15 -10.23 1.21 -2.50
CA LEU A 15 -9.63 0.08 -3.21
C LEU A 15 -8.32 0.47 -3.90
N TYR A 16 -8.27 1.62 -4.57
CA TYR A 16 -7.04 2.12 -5.20
C TYR A 16 -5.91 2.31 -4.18
N ILE A 17 -6.22 2.94 -3.05
CA ILE A 17 -5.25 3.15 -1.96
C ILE A 17 -4.82 1.81 -1.37
N PHE A 18 -5.74 0.90 -1.09
CA PHE A 18 -5.45 -0.42 -0.53
C PHE A 18 -4.50 -1.22 -1.42
N VAL A 19 -4.83 -1.34 -2.72
CA VAL A 19 -4.01 -2.06 -3.69
C VAL A 19 -2.64 -1.42 -3.84
N GLY A 20 -2.57 -0.10 -3.99
CA GLY A 20 -1.27 0.57 -4.13
C GLY A 20 -0.45 0.59 -2.84
N THR A 21 -1.07 0.52 -1.66
CA THR A 21 -0.36 0.36 -0.38
C THR A 21 0.31 -1.01 -0.31
N ILE A 22 -0.41 -2.09 -0.66
CA ILE A 22 0.16 -3.45 -0.65
C ILE A 22 1.31 -3.56 -1.65
N ILE A 23 1.08 -3.10 -2.89
CA ILE A 23 2.11 -3.13 -3.93
C ILE A 23 3.30 -2.27 -3.50
N GLY A 24 3.07 -1.04 -3.05
CA GLY A 24 4.13 -0.14 -2.60
C GLY A 24 4.92 -0.69 -1.41
N ALA A 25 4.25 -1.28 -0.42
CA ALA A 25 4.89 -1.88 0.74
C ALA A 25 5.79 -3.05 0.35
N ARG A 26 5.37 -3.84 -0.65
CA ARG A 26 6.17 -4.95 -1.19
C ARG A 26 7.34 -4.44 -2.02
N LEU A 27 7.08 -3.54 -2.96
CA LEU A 27 8.11 -2.95 -3.81
C LEU A 27 9.17 -2.23 -2.99
N GLY A 28 8.75 -1.48 -1.96
CA GLY A 28 9.64 -0.81 -1.04
C GLY A 28 10.51 -1.80 -0.28
N HIS A 29 9.95 -2.90 0.23
CA HIS A 29 10.77 -3.92 0.89
C HIS A 29 11.82 -4.51 -0.07
N CYS A 30 11.42 -4.85 -1.29
CA CYS A 30 12.33 -5.37 -2.32
C CYS A 30 13.45 -4.38 -2.69
N LEU A 31 13.15 -3.09 -2.81
CA LEU A 31 14.11 -2.04 -3.17
C LEU A 31 15.06 -1.66 -2.03
N PHE A 32 14.58 -1.64 -0.78
CA PHE A 32 15.38 -1.22 0.37
C PHE A 32 16.24 -2.34 0.96
N TYR A 33 15.82 -3.61 0.86
CA TYR A 33 16.55 -4.72 1.47
C TYR A 33 17.48 -5.45 0.49
N ASP A 34 17.02 -5.77 -0.73
CA ASP A 34 17.81 -6.58 -1.68
C ASP A 34 17.63 -6.13 -3.15
N PRO A 35 17.99 -4.88 -3.50
CA PRO A 35 17.71 -4.32 -4.83
C PRO A 35 18.37 -5.09 -5.98
N ILE A 36 19.56 -5.68 -5.76
CA ILE A 36 20.35 -6.39 -6.78
C ILE A 36 19.71 -7.74 -7.13
N TYR A 37 19.13 -8.43 -6.13
CA TYR A 37 18.46 -9.71 -6.32
C TYR A 37 17.12 -9.51 -7.07
N TYR A 38 16.30 -8.55 -6.65
CA TYR A 38 14.99 -8.31 -7.27
C TYR A 38 15.05 -7.68 -8.67
N LEU A 39 16.12 -6.94 -9.03
CA LEU A 39 16.33 -6.49 -10.40
C LEU A 39 16.56 -7.65 -11.37
N SER A 40 17.16 -8.72 -10.87
CA SER A 40 17.44 -9.93 -11.66
C SER A 40 16.17 -10.80 -11.80
N HIS A 41 15.27 -10.77 -10.79
CA HIS A 41 14.05 -11.57 -10.74
C HIS A 41 12.80 -10.70 -10.45
N PRO A 42 12.34 -9.89 -11.42
CA PRO A 42 11.22 -8.94 -11.22
C PRO A 42 9.89 -9.62 -10.91
N VAL A 43 9.73 -10.90 -11.26
CA VAL A 43 8.51 -11.70 -11.05
C VAL A 43 8.33 -12.05 -9.57
N GLU A 44 9.43 -12.25 -8.82
CA GLU A 44 9.43 -12.50 -7.37
C GLU A 44 9.09 -11.24 -6.55
N MET A 45 9.11 -10.06 -7.17
CA MET A 45 8.78 -8.80 -6.53
C MET A 45 7.27 -8.64 -6.29
N LEU A 46 6.45 -9.23 -7.17
CA LEU A 46 4.99 -9.17 -7.14
C LEU A 46 4.34 -10.44 -6.57
N LEU A 47 5.02 -11.58 -6.71
CA LEU A 47 4.52 -12.86 -6.22
C LEU A 47 5.04 -13.15 -4.80
N PRO A 48 4.22 -13.72 -3.89
CA PRO A 48 4.61 -14.09 -2.52
C PRO A 48 5.44 -15.40 -2.49
N ILE A 49 6.40 -15.50 -3.42
CA ILE A 49 7.15 -16.70 -3.73
C ILE A 49 8.60 -16.26 -3.89
N GLN A 50 9.49 -16.78 -3.05
CA GLN A 50 10.94 -16.60 -3.23
C GLN A 50 11.52 -17.88 -3.80
N ILE A 51 12.32 -17.75 -4.84
CA ILE A 51 13.04 -18.87 -5.46
C ILE A 51 14.50 -18.76 -5.06
N ARG A 52 14.84 -19.28 -3.88
CA ARG A 52 16.25 -19.31 -3.41
C ARG A 52 16.80 -20.72 -3.62
N ASP A 53 17.96 -20.81 -4.27
CA ASP A 53 18.73 -22.06 -4.43
C ASP A 53 17.93 -23.25 -5.00
N GLY A 54 17.02 -22.98 -5.95
CA GLY A 54 16.20 -24.00 -6.62
C GLY A 54 14.99 -24.51 -5.82
N ALA A 55 14.74 -23.99 -4.62
CA ALA A 55 13.55 -24.30 -3.83
C ALA A 55 12.53 -23.16 -3.90
N ILE A 56 11.29 -23.51 -4.28
CA ILE A 56 10.15 -22.58 -4.26
C ILE A 56 9.71 -22.46 -2.79
N LYS A 57 10.09 -21.37 -2.13
CA LYS A 57 9.66 -21.10 -0.76
C LYS A 57 8.51 -20.09 -0.78
N PHE A 58 7.32 -20.55 -0.41
CA PHE A 58 6.17 -19.67 -0.23
C PHE A 58 6.38 -18.88 1.06
N THR A 59 6.93 -17.68 0.94
CA THR A 59 7.20 -16.78 2.08
C THR A 59 5.96 -16.00 2.51
N GLY A 60 4.88 -16.03 1.71
CA GLY A 60 3.69 -15.24 1.95
C GLY A 60 3.95 -13.73 1.79
N TYR A 61 3.11 -12.89 2.39
CA TYR A 61 3.32 -11.44 2.49
C TYR A 61 4.24 -11.07 3.67
N GLN A 62 5.34 -11.81 3.88
CA GLN A 62 6.35 -11.45 4.88
C GLN A 62 7.32 -10.41 4.31
N GLY A 63 7.53 -9.31 5.02
CA GLY A 63 8.39 -8.22 4.55
C GLY A 63 7.59 -7.12 3.84
N LEU A 64 6.80 -6.39 4.64
CA LEU A 64 6.10 -5.18 4.21
C LEU A 64 6.85 -3.99 4.79
N ALA A 65 7.44 -3.17 3.92
CA ALA A 65 8.11 -1.97 4.35
C ALA A 65 7.09 -0.83 4.57
N SER A 66 7.04 -0.28 5.79
CA SER A 66 6.16 0.85 6.12
C SER A 66 6.42 2.06 5.20
N HIS A 67 7.69 2.37 4.89
CA HIS A 67 8.05 3.43 3.94
C HIS A 67 7.55 3.15 2.52
N GLY A 68 7.63 1.89 2.07
CA GLY A 68 7.08 1.47 0.78
C GLY A 68 5.56 1.65 0.72
N GLY A 69 4.87 1.31 1.83
CA GLY A 69 3.43 1.51 1.95
C GLY A 69 3.03 2.98 1.84
N ALA A 70 3.74 3.88 2.53
CA ALA A 70 3.51 5.32 2.45
C ALA A 70 3.69 5.87 1.03
N ILE A 71 4.75 5.45 0.33
CA ILE A 71 4.98 5.83 -1.08
C ILE A 71 3.86 5.27 -1.98
N GLY A 72 3.41 4.04 -1.73
CA GLY A 72 2.30 3.41 -2.44
C GLY A 72 0.98 4.16 -2.28
N VAL A 73 0.65 4.62 -1.06
CA VAL A 73 -0.52 5.47 -0.79
C VAL A 73 -0.42 6.78 -1.58
N LEU A 74 0.73 7.46 -1.52
CA LEU A 74 0.94 8.73 -2.21
C LEU A 74 0.76 8.60 -3.73
N LEU A 75 1.36 7.57 -4.33
CA LEU A 75 1.21 7.26 -5.76
C LEU A 75 -0.24 6.95 -6.12
N SER A 76 -0.95 6.21 -5.28
CA SER A 76 -2.37 5.88 -5.49
C SER A 76 -3.25 7.12 -5.54
N ILE A 77 -3.01 8.07 -4.62
CA ILE A 77 -3.72 9.35 -4.58
C ILE A 77 -3.45 10.15 -5.85
N ILE A 78 -2.19 10.25 -6.28
CA ILE A 78 -1.81 10.98 -7.50
C ILE A 78 -2.47 10.34 -8.73
N LEU A 79 -2.42 9.02 -8.86
CA LEU A 79 -3.03 8.28 -9.98
C LEU A 79 -4.56 8.46 -10.00
N TYR A 80 -5.21 8.32 -8.86
CA TYR A 80 -6.66 8.49 -8.75
C TYR A 80 -7.09 9.93 -9.05
N SER A 81 -6.35 10.91 -8.53
CA SER A 81 -6.54 12.34 -8.81
C SER A 81 -6.45 12.61 -10.32
N LYS A 82 -5.41 12.09 -10.98
CA LYS A 82 -5.21 12.28 -12.42
C LYS A 82 -6.31 11.59 -13.25
N LYS A 83 -6.76 10.40 -12.84
CA LYS A 83 -7.81 9.64 -13.53
C LYS A 83 -9.18 10.31 -13.42
N ASN A 84 -9.53 10.83 -12.24
CA ASN A 84 -10.86 11.38 -11.97
C ASN A 84 -10.93 12.92 -12.05
N LYS A 85 -9.80 13.60 -12.33
CA LYS A 85 -9.66 15.06 -12.33
C LYS A 85 -10.16 15.72 -11.04
N VAL A 86 -9.94 15.06 -9.90
CA VAL A 86 -10.33 15.57 -8.57
C VAL A 86 -9.12 16.25 -7.94
N ALA A 87 -9.33 17.33 -7.19
CA ALA A 87 -8.23 17.98 -6.49
C ALA A 87 -7.59 17.04 -5.46
N ILE A 88 -6.26 16.94 -5.46
CA ILE A 88 -5.50 16.12 -4.49
C ILE A 88 -5.87 16.51 -3.05
N TRP A 89 -5.99 17.81 -2.78
CA TRP A 89 -6.37 18.35 -1.48
C TRP A 89 -7.69 17.80 -0.95
N PHE A 90 -8.67 17.61 -1.84
CA PHE A 90 -9.96 17.03 -1.48
C PHE A 90 -9.83 15.57 -1.04
N ILE A 91 -9.02 14.80 -1.76
CA ILE A 91 -8.73 13.40 -1.41
C ILE A 91 -7.95 13.33 -0.09
N LEU A 92 -6.97 14.22 0.08
CA LEU A 92 -6.12 14.28 1.27
C LEU A 92 -6.92 14.62 2.53
N ASP A 93 -7.88 15.53 2.45
CA ASP A 93 -8.78 15.90 3.56
C ASP A 93 -9.60 14.69 4.04
N LYS A 94 -10.16 13.89 3.10
CA LYS A 94 -10.89 12.66 3.44
C LYS A 94 -9.98 11.59 4.06
N ILE A 95 -8.76 11.45 3.54
CA ILE A 95 -7.79 10.46 4.05
C ILE A 95 -7.25 10.87 5.41
N SER A 96 -7.08 12.18 5.68
CA SER A 96 -6.58 12.71 6.94
C SER A 96 -7.37 12.22 8.15
N LEU A 97 -8.68 12.00 8.00
CA LEU A 97 -9.52 11.40 9.04
C LEU A 97 -9.25 9.89 9.25
N ALA A 98 -8.92 9.17 8.17
CA ALA A 98 -8.68 7.73 8.19
C ALA A 98 -7.27 7.34 8.69
N VAL A 99 -6.26 8.20 8.49
CA VAL A 99 -4.88 7.96 8.95
C VAL A 99 -4.78 7.72 10.47
N PRO A 100 -5.30 8.58 11.36
CA PRO A 100 -5.18 8.37 12.80
C PRO A 100 -5.94 7.13 13.26
N LEU A 101 -7.08 6.81 12.64
CA LEU A 101 -7.81 5.56 12.90
C LEU A 101 -6.95 4.34 12.54
N THR A 102 -6.30 4.36 11.39
CA THR A 102 -5.39 3.30 10.95
C THR A 102 -4.20 3.15 11.92
N GLY A 103 -3.60 4.27 12.35
CA GLY A 103 -2.53 4.28 13.35
C GLY A 103 -2.97 3.70 14.71
N ALA A 104 -4.19 4.02 15.15
CA ALA A 104 -4.76 3.46 16.38
C ALA A 104 -4.91 1.94 16.29
N PHE A 105 -5.42 1.41 15.17
CA PHE A 105 -5.51 -0.04 14.96
C PHE A 105 -4.15 -0.74 14.93
N ILE A 106 -3.15 -0.14 14.27
CA ILE A 106 -1.78 -0.68 14.26
C ILE A 106 -1.24 -0.75 15.70
N ARG A 107 -1.42 0.32 16.48
CA ARG A 107 -0.94 0.38 17.87
C ARG A 107 -1.69 -0.60 18.78
N PHE A 108 -2.99 -0.74 18.60
CA PHE A 108 -3.82 -1.69 19.36
C PHE A 108 -3.39 -3.13 19.07
N GLY A 109 -3.09 -3.44 17.81
CA GLY A 109 -2.51 -4.74 17.43
C GLY A 109 -1.24 -5.04 18.21
N VAL A 110 -0.29 -4.09 18.26
CA VAL A 110 0.96 -4.27 19.03
C VAL A 110 0.69 -4.60 20.50
N ILE A 111 -0.27 -3.93 21.14
CA ILE A 111 -0.61 -4.16 22.55
C ILE A 111 -1.16 -5.58 22.81
N ILE A 112 -1.88 -6.17 21.86
CA ILE A 112 -2.44 -7.53 22.01
C ILE A 112 -1.35 -8.61 21.89
N TYR A 113 -0.30 -8.34 21.11
CA TYR A 113 0.79 -9.29 20.86
C TYR A 113 1.94 -9.19 21.88
N GLU A 114 1.88 -8.23 22.81
CA GLU A 114 2.84 -8.00 23.90
C GLU A 114 2.34 -8.64 25.21
#